data_AF-A0A960W098-F1
#
_entry.id   AF-A0A960W098-F1
#
_cell.length_a   1.000
_cell.length_b   1.000
_cell.length_c   1.000
_cell.angle_alpha   90.00
_cell.angle_beta   90.00
_cell.angle_gamma   90.00
#
_symmetry.space_group_name_H-M   'P 1'
#
loop_
_entity.id
_entity.type
_entity.pdbx_description
1 polymer ?
#
loop_
_entity_poly.entity_id
_entity_poly.type
_entity_poly.pdbx_seq_one_letter_code
_entity_poly.pdbx_strand_id
1 'polypeptide(L)'
;MAYGTFKTLEEVALKFGIERKVIEFIGEAEFLVDEYLFRYLKKNLSNSRSYVSENSICEALIYPLLEAVMDKHNLPLWSHVRFDVSIEEGLTGIPDYLIAPLSKTGISYTKYGIATSGEVWKFGKLLDKHFTMDPIAYSSAMDLQKVFNILNWLVIEAKKNLLV
;
A
#
# COMPACT_ATOMS: atom_id res chain seq x y z
N MET A 1 -1.51 10.86 -17.03
CA MET A 1 -0.42 10.22 -16.26
C MET A 1 0.62 11.29 -15.97
N ALA A 2 0.88 11.64 -14.71
CA ALA A 2 1.89 12.65 -14.39
C ALA A 2 2.91 12.19 -13.34
N TYR A 3 2.59 11.23 -12.48
CA TYR A 3 3.59 10.47 -11.70
C TYR A 3 4.59 9.68 -12.57
N GLY A 4 4.23 9.34 -13.82
CA GLY A 4 5.09 8.64 -14.79
C GLY A 4 6.06 9.55 -15.56
N THR A 5 6.14 10.84 -15.22
CA THR A 5 7.11 11.76 -15.85
C THR A 5 8.51 11.64 -15.26
N PHE A 6 8.61 11.17 -14.01
CA PHE A 6 9.88 10.85 -13.37
C PHE A 6 10.42 9.53 -13.92
N LYS A 7 11.66 9.55 -14.41
CA LYS A 7 12.28 8.38 -15.05
C LYS A 7 12.96 7.47 -14.06
N THR A 8 13.45 8.00 -12.94
CA THR A 8 14.17 7.23 -11.93
C THR A 8 13.80 7.66 -10.51
N LEU A 9 13.98 6.75 -9.55
CA LEU A 9 13.84 7.08 -8.12
C LEU A 9 14.86 8.12 -7.66
N GLU A 10 16.05 8.14 -8.27
CA GLU A 10 17.10 9.12 -7.98
C GLU A 10 16.69 10.53 -8.39
N GLU A 11 16.04 10.69 -9.54
CA GLU A 11 15.49 11.97 -10.00
C GLU A 11 14.48 12.52 -8.98
N VAL A 12 13.57 11.66 -8.51
CA VAL A 12 12.58 12.02 -7.47
C VAL A 12 13.30 12.41 -6.18
N ALA A 13 14.27 11.60 -5.75
CA ALA A 13 14.99 11.84 -4.50
C ALA A 13 15.73 13.18 -4.51
N LEU A 14 16.45 13.49 -5.60
CA LEU A 14 17.15 14.76 -5.76
C LEU A 14 16.19 15.94 -5.83
N LYS A 15 15.12 15.84 -6.64
CA LYS A 15 14.16 16.94 -6.83
C LYS A 15 13.48 17.34 -5.51
N PHE A 16 13.11 16.37 -4.69
CA PHE A 16 12.36 16.61 -3.45
C PHE A 16 13.25 16.60 -2.19
N GLY A 17 14.56 16.41 -2.35
CA GLY A 17 15.52 16.33 -1.24
C GLY A 17 15.24 15.16 -0.29
N ILE A 18 14.90 13.99 -0.84
CA ILE A 18 14.58 12.79 -0.08
C ILE A 18 15.86 11.99 0.16
N GLU A 19 16.13 11.67 1.42
CA GLU A 19 17.19 10.75 1.80
C GLU A 19 16.66 9.31 1.81
N ARG A 20 17.34 8.41 1.08
CA ARG A 20 16.96 6.99 1.02
C ARG A 20 17.83 6.16 1.97
N LYS A 21 17.18 5.28 2.74
CA LYS A 21 17.82 4.24 3.57
C LYS A 21 17.18 2.89 3.30
N VAL A 22 17.98 1.82 3.40
CA VAL A 22 17.51 0.42 3.28
C VAL A 22 17.72 -0.25 4.63
N ILE A 23 16.65 -0.48 5.37
CA ILE A 23 16.66 -0.96 6.76
C ILE A 23 15.44 -1.86 6.94
N GLU A 24 15.62 -3.01 7.59
CA GLU A 24 14.51 -3.86 8.02
C GLU A 24 13.69 -3.14 9.10
N PHE A 25 12.39 -3.00 8.86
CA PHE A 25 11.49 -2.37 9.82
C PHE A 25 10.14 -3.06 9.94
N ILE A 26 9.86 -4.07 9.12
CA ILE A 26 8.56 -4.74 9.12
C ILE A 26 8.36 -5.60 10.37
N GLY A 27 7.25 -5.35 11.06
CA GLY A 27 6.72 -6.20 12.13
C GLY A 27 5.46 -6.96 11.70
N GLU A 28 4.93 -7.75 12.63
CA GLU A 28 3.72 -8.54 12.43
C GLU A 28 2.74 -8.31 13.59
N ALA A 29 1.44 -8.27 13.29
CA ALA A 29 0.37 -8.19 14.27
C ALA A 29 -0.76 -9.09 13.82
N GLU A 30 -1.22 -9.98 14.68
CA GLU A 30 -2.20 -11.01 14.32
C GLU A 30 -3.47 -10.42 13.69
N PHE A 31 -3.81 -10.93 12.51
CA PHE A 31 -5.03 -10.58 11.80
C PHE A 31 -5.91 -11.82 11.58
N LEU A 32 -7.05 -11.87 12.27
CA LEU A 32 -8.07 -12.88 12.05
C LEU A 32 -8.82 -12.58 10.76
N VAL A 33 -8.57 -13.37 9.73
CA VAL A 33 -9.21 -13.29 8.41
C VAL A 33 -10.39 -14.25 8.35
N ASP A 34 -11.49 -13.80 7.74
CA ASP A 34 -12.63 -14.65 7.44
C ASP A 34 -12.25 -15.86 6.57
N GLU A 35 -12.78 -17.05 6.91
CA GLU A 35 -12.40 -18.30 6.25
C GLU A 35 -12.80 -18.32 4.77
N TYR A 36 -13.93 -17.72 4.42
CA TYR A 36 -14.36 -17.65 3.03
C TYR A 36 -13.43 -16.75 2.21
N LEU A 37 -13.12 -15.55 2.72
CA LEU A 37 -12.17 -14.65 2.08
C LEU A 37 -10.78 -15.27 1.92
N PHE A 38 -10.28 -15.93 2.97
CA PHE A 38 -8.95 -16.56 2.93
C PHE A 38 -8.88 -17.67 1.87
N ARG A 39 -9.93 -18.50 1.77
CA ARG A 39 -10.04 -19.53 0.72
C ARG A 39 -10.17 -18.92 -0.67
N TYR A 40 -10.93 -17.85 -0.82
CA TYR A 40 -11.06 -17.11 -2.08
C TYR A 40 -9.70 -16.59 -2.57
N LEU A 41 -8.95 -15.90 -1.70
CA LEU A 41 -7.63 -15.37 -2.03
C LEU A 41 -6.62 -16.47 -2.34
N LYS A 42 -6.57 -17.55 -1.54
CA LYS A 42 -5.71 -18.72 -1.84
C LYS A 42 -6.01 -19.34 -3.19
N LYS A 43 -7.29 -19.47 -3.54
CA LYS A 43 -7.71 -20.00 -4.84
C LYS A 43 -7.26 -19.10 -5.99
N ASN A 44 -7.35 -17.79 -5.83
CA ASN A 44 -6.91 -16.84 -6.86
C ASN A 44 -5.39 -16.81 -7.01
N LEU A 45 -4.63 -16.90 -5.90
CA LEU A 45 -3.17 -17.03 -5.94
C LEU A 45 -2.71 -18.32 -6.63
N SER A 46 -3.47 -19.41 -6.48
CA SER A 46 -3.14 -20.70 -7.09
C SER A 46 -3.51 -20.78 -8.58
N ASN A 47 -4.37 -19.89 -9.07
CA ASN A 47 -4.83 -19.90 -10.45
C ASN A 47 -4.07 -18.85 -11.27
N SER A 48 -3.19 -19.30 -12.16
CA SER A 48 -2.46 -18.45 -13.11
C SER A 48 -3.33 -17.56 -14.02
N ARG A 49 -4.65 -17.80 -14.06
CA ARG A 49 -5.62 -16.98 -14.82
C ARG A 49 -5.97 -15.64 -14.15
N SER A 50 -5.68 -15.45 -12.87
CA SER A 50 -5.87 -14.15 -12.21
C SER A 50 -4.80 -13.12 -12.60
N TYR A 51 -3.75 -13.55 -13.33
CA TYR A 51 -2.59 -12.76 -13.72
C TYR A 51 -2.61 -12.32 -15.20
N VAL A 52 -3.81 -12.19 -15.78
CA VAL A 52 -3.96 -11.76 -17.18
C VAL A 52 -3.65 -10.26 -17.35
N SER A 53 -3.93 -9.46 -16.32
CA SER A 53 -3.60 -8.03 -16.29
C SER A 53 -3.37 -7.54 -14.86
N GLU A 54 -2.70 -6.40 -14.72
CA GLU A 54 -2.53 -5.71 -13.45
C GLU A 54 -3.89 -5.37 -12.81
N ASN A 55 -4.86 -4.91 -13.59
CA ASN A 55 -6.23 -4.65 -13.12
C ASN A 55 -6.89 -5.93 -12.56
N SER A 56 -6.70 -7.08 -13.19
CA SER A 56 -7.24 -8.35 -12.70
C SER A 56 -6.62 -8.77 -11.36
N ILE A 57 -5.31 -8.55 -11.19
CA ILE A 57 -4.61 -8.82 -9.92
C ILE A 57 -5.11 -7.86 -8.84
N CYS A 58 -5.27 -6.59 -9.20
CA CYS A 58 -5.83 -5.56 -8.34
C CYS A 58 -7.20 -5.97 -7.78
N GLU A 59 -8.14 -6.32 -8.65
CA GLU A 59 -9.51 -6.65 -8.25
C GLU A 59 -9.64 -8.01 -7.56
N ALA A 60 -8.90 -9.02 -8.00
CA ALA A 60 -9.06 -10.39 -7.51
C ALA A 60 -8.22 -10.72 -6.26
N LEU A 61 -7.16 -9.95 -5.99
CA LEU A 61 -6.20 -10.22 -4.93
C LEU A 61 -5.95 -9.01 -4.03
N ILE A 62 -5.52 -7.89 -4.61
CA ILE A 62 -5.04 -6.75 -3.80
C ILE A 62 -6.21 -6.07 -3.08
N TYR A 63 -7.26 -5.70 -3.80
CA TYR A 63 -8.40 -4.97 -3.23
C TYR A 63 -9.10 -5.76 -2.10
N PRO A 64 -9.49 -7.04 -2.27
CA PRO A 64 -10.17 -7.77 -1.19
C PRO A 64 -9.28 -7.95 0.05
N LEU A 65 -7.97 -8.06 -0.14
CA LEU A 65 -7.01 -8.18 0.94
C LEU A 65 -6.86 -6.85 1.70
N LEU A 66 -6.66 -5.75 0.98
CA LEU A 66 -6.59 -4.41 1.57
C LEU A 66 -7.90 -4.04 2.26
N GLU A 67 -9.03 -4.26 1.62
CA GLU A 67 -10.37 -3.95 2.15
C GLU A 67 -10.60 -4.62 3.50
N ALA A 68 -10.30 -5.92 3.62
CA ALA A 68 -10.47 -6.64 4.88
C ALA A 68 -9.61 -6.04 6.01
N VAL A 69 -8.38 -5.63 5.71
CA VAL A 69 -7.51 -5.00 6.71
C VAL A 69 -7.99 -3.59 7.05
N MET A 70 -8.39 -2.79 6.06
CA MET A 70 -8.82 -1.40 6.26
C MET A 70 -10.15 -1.31 7.01
N ASP A 71 -11.11 -2.19 6.69
CA ASP A 71 -12.41 -2.30 7.36
C ASP A 71 -12.22 -2.53 8.87
N LYS A 72 -11.34 -3.46 9.26
CA LYS A 72 -10.99 -3.71 10.67
C LYS A 72 -10.49 -2.45 11.40
N HIS A 73 -9.87 -1.52 10.69
CA HIS A 73 -9.29 -0.31 11.27
C HIS A 73 -10.15 0.95 11.09
N ASN A 74 -11.35 0.81 10.52
CA ASN A 74 -12.25 1.89 10.12
C ASN A 74 -11.55 2.93 9.23
N LEU A 75 -10.71 2.45 8.31
CA LEU A 75 -10.05 3.29 7.32
C LEU A 75 -10.75 3.14 5.96
N PRO A 76 -11.10 4.24 5.29
CA PRO A 76 -11.54 4.16 3.91
C PRO A 76 -10.41 3.64 2.99
N LEU A 77 -10.82 2.81 2.03
CA LEU A 77 -10.02 2.40 0.88
C LEU A 77 -10.67 2.96 -0.38
N TRP A 78 -9.91 3.73 -1.16
CA TRP A 78 -10.36 4.21 -2.47
C TRP A 78 -9.49 3.61 -3.56
N SER A 79 -10.10 3.15 -4.65
CA SER A 79 -9.37 2.68 -5.83
C SER A 79 -9.49 3.68 -6.99
N HIS A 80 -8.41 3.87 -7.74
CA HIS A 80 -8.37 4.70 -8.96
C HIS A 80 -8.89 6.14 -8.80
N VAL A 81 -8.75 6.74 -7.62
CA VAL A 81 -9.15 8.14 -7.39
C VAL A 81 -8.01 9.07 -7.78
N ARG A 82 -8.32 10.14 -8.53
CA ARG A 82 -7.33 11.16 -8.88
C ARG A 82 -6.81 11.85 -7.63
N PHE A 83 -5.50 11.85 -7.47
CA PHE A 83 -4.78 12.42 -6.35
C PHE A 83 -3.68 13.33 -6.86
N ASP A 84 -3.95 14.63 -6.87
CA ASP A 84 -3.05 15.67 -7.34
C ASP A 84 -2.53 16.46 -6.12
N VAL A 85 -1.25 16.29 -5.80
CA VAL A 85 -0.60 16.93 -4.64
C VAL A 85 -0.06 18.31 -4.99
N SER A 86 0.63 18.42 -6.14
CA SER A 86 1.13 19.67 -6.71
C SER A 86 1.24 19.52 -8.22
N ILE A 87 0.50 20.35 -8.95
CA ILE A 87 0.46 20.29 -10.41
C ILE A 87 1.78 20.83 -10.98
N GLU A 88 2.25 21.95 -10.44
CA GLU A 88 3.49 22.62 -10.81
C GLU A 88 4.73 21.76 -10.56
N GLU A 89 4.73 20.92 -9.52
CA GLU A 89 5.83 19.99 -9.25
C GLU A 89 5.70 18.64 -9.97
N GLY A 90 4.61 18.44 -10.74
CA GLY A 90 4.33 17.19 -11.46
C GLY A 90 3.82 16.06 -10.57
N LEU A 91 3.48 16.34 -9.31
CA LEU A 91 2.93 15.38 -8.35
C LEU A 91 1.42 15.19 -8.58
N THR A 92 1.05 14.66 -9.75
CA THR A 92 -0.34 14.46 -10.17
C THR A 92 -0.57 13.09 -10.79
N GLY A 93 -1.75 12.53 -10.61
CA GLY A 93 -2.09 11.23 -11.18
C GLY A 93 -3.11 10.43 -10.39
N ILE A 94 -3.16 9.13 -10.69
CA ILE A 94 -4.17 8.22 -10.17
C ILE A 94 -3.40 7.02 -9.60
N PRO A 95 -3.25 6.89 -8.27
CA PRO A 95 -2.78 5.65 -7.67
C PRO A 95 -3.82 4.54 -7.82
N ASP A 96 -3.37 3.28 -7.79
CA ASP A 96 -4.28 2.13 -7.79
C ASP A 96 -5.16 2.13 -6.54
N TYR A 97 -4.55 2.42 -5.39
CA TYR A 97 -5.22 2.49 -4.09
C TYR A 97 -4.76 3.70 -3.29
N LEU A 98 -5.70 4.32 -2.59
CA LEU A 98 -5.47 5.35 -1.60
C LEU A 98 -6.11 4.91 -0.28
N ILE A 99 -5.34 5.03 0.81
CA ILE A 99 -5.78 4.74 2.18
C ILE A 99 -5.45 5.96 3.02
N ALA A 100 -6.46 6.53 3.67
CA ALA A 100 -6.25 7.64 4.58
C ALA A 100 -7.45 7.79 5.53
N PRO A 101 -7.24 8.26 6.77
CA PRO A 101 -8.36 8.65 7.61
C PRO A 101 -9.14 9.80 6.96
N LEU A 102 -10.45 9.83 7.19
CA LEU A 102 -11.25 11.00 6.88
C LEU A 102 -10.80 12.16 7.77
N SER A 103 -10.58 13.35 7.21
CA SER A 103 -10.41 14.55 8.03
C SER A 103 -11.66 14.80 8.87
N LYS A 104 -11.54 15.64 9.90
CA LYS A 104 -12.69 16.16 10.68
C LYS A 104 -13.79 16.77 9.81
N THR A 105 -13.46 17.19 8.59
CA THR A 105 -14.38 17.75 7.60
C THR A 105 -14.86 16.73 6.55
N GLY A 106 -14.28 15.53 6.50
CA GLY A 106 -14.54 14.51 5.47
C GLY A 106 -13.94 14.82 4.09
N ILE A 107 -13.08 15.85 3.99
CA ILE A 107 -12.62 16.43 2.71
C ILE A 107 -11.09 16.31 2.52
N SER A 108 -10.32 16.06 3.58
CA SER A 108 -8.84 16.01 3.55
C SER A 108 -8.31 14.69 4.12
N TYR A 109 -7.12 14.28 3.70
CA TYR A 109 -6.55 12.95 3.92
C TYR A 109 -5.12 13.07 4.47
N THR A 110 -4.82 12.42 5.60
CA THR A 110 -3.43 12.25 6.07
C THR A 110 -2.78 11.07 5.34
N LYS A 111 -1.55 11.26 4.86
CA LYS A 111 -1.01 10.58 3.67
C LYS A 111 -0.12 9.40 4.05
N TYR A 112 -0.48 8.19 3.62
CA TYR A 112 0.38 7.00 3.61
C TYR A 112 0.27 6.30 2.26
N GLY A 113 1.34 5.64 1.80
CA GLY A 113 1.37 4.94 0.52
C GLY A 113 1.88 3.51 0.67
N ILE A 114 1.28 2.58 -0.06
CA ILE A 114 1.72 1.19 -0.21
C ILE A 114 1.89 0.94 -1.70
N ALA A 115 2.96 0.26 -2.11
CA ALA A 115 3.17 -0.19 -3.50
C ALA A 115 3.32 -1.71 -3.52
N THR A 116 2.56 -2.40 -4.38
CA THR A 116 2.55 -3.88 -4.43
C THR A 116 2.21 -4.37 -5.83
N SER A 117 2.70 -5.57 -6.19
CA SER A 117 2.26 -6.30 -7.39
C SER A 117 1.27 -7.42 -7.08
N GLY A 118 0.77 -7.50 -5.84
CA GLY A 118 -0.22 -8.49 -5.37
C GLY A 118 0.36 -9.86 -5.02
N GLU A 119 1.27 -10.39 -5.83
CA GLU A 119 2.02 -11.61 -5.49
C GLU A 119 3.21 -11.31 -4.58
N VAL A 120 3.95 -10.24 -4.90
CA VAL A 120 5.12 -9.81 -4.16
C VAL A 120 4.85 -8.46 -3.52
N TRP A 121 4.97 -8.43 -2.20
CA TRP A 121 4.76 -7.25 -1.38
C TRP A 121 6.11 -6.70 -0.93
N LYS A 122 6.33 -5.41 -1.20
CA LYS A 122 7.48 -4.64 -0.73
C LYS A 122 6.98 -3.42 0.01
N PHE A 123 7.68 -3.04 1.06
CA PHE A 123 7.21 -1.99 1.95
C PHE A 123 8.24 -0.88 2.07
N GLY A 124 7.73 0.35 2.16
CA GLY A 124 8.53 1.53 2.40
C GLY A 124 7.73 2.56 3.19
N LYS A 125 8.43 3.42 3.92
CA LYS A 125 7.84 4.54 4.64
C LYS A 125 8.61 5.81 4.32
N LEU A 126 7.90 6.92 4.19
CA LEU A 126 8.48 8.25 4.01
C LEU A 126 8.04 9.10 5.21
N LEU A 127 9.01 9.60 5.98
CA LEU A 127 8.77 10.52 7.09
C LEU A 127 9.76 11.68 6.99
N ASP A 128 9.26 12.92 6.95
CA ASP A 128 10.09 14.14 6.91
C ASP A 128 11.29 14.05 5.96
N LYS A 129 11.01 13.68 4.70
CA LYS A 129 12.00 13.46 3.62
C LYS A 129 12.95 12.27 3.80
N HIS A 130 12.77 11.43 4.80
CA HIS A 130 13.53 10.19 4.95
C HIS A 130 12.71 9.01 4.44
N PHE A 131 13.05 8.49 3.27
CA PHE A 131 12.46 7.28 2.72
C PHE A 131 13.23 6.05 3.22
N THR A 132 12.58 5.20 4.00
CA THR A 132 13.11 3.90 4.43
C THR A 132 12.42 2.80 3.65
N MET A 133 13.20 1.97 2.97
CA MET A 133 12.72 0.80 2.25
C MET A 133 13.12 -0.47 2.99
N ASP A 134 12.17 -1.37 3.21
CA ASP A 134 12.47 -2.69 3.76
C ASP A 134 13.11 -3.56 2.65
N PRO A 135 14.24 -4.23 2.91
CA PRO A 135 14.90 -5.06 1.90
C PRO A 135 14.16 -6.36 1.61
N ILE A 136 13.26 -6.79 2.49
CA ILE A 136 12.57 -8.08 2.40
C ILE A 136 11.32 -7.92 1.52
N ALA A 137 11.15 -8.87 0.60
CA ALA A 137 9.94 -9.01 -0.19
C ALA A 137 9.14 -10.22 0.32
N TYR A 138 7.82 -10.05 0.46
CA TYR A 138 6.94 -11.07 1.01
C TYR A 138 6.02 -11.61 -0.10
N SER A 139 5.95 -12.93 -0.24
CA SER A 139 5.09 -13.58 -1.23
C SER A 139 3.76 -13.98 -0.60
N SER A 140 2.66 -13.45 -1.11
CA SER A 140 1.30 -13.85 -0.70
C SER A 140 0.98 -15.29 -1.12
N ALA A 141 1.57 -15.78 -2.20
CA ALA A 141 1.45 -17.17 -2.64
C ALA A 141 2.14 -18.15 -1.66
N MET A 142 3.24 -17.73 -1.04
CA MET A 142 3.95 -18.53 -0.03
C MET A 142 3.26 -18.47 1.34
N ASP A 143 2.95 -17.27 1.82
CA ASP A 143 2.35 -17.06 3.14
C ASP A 143 1.38 -15.87 3.15
N LEU A 144 0.14 -16.16 2.74
CA LEU A 144 -0.95 -15.19 2.75
C LEU A 144 -1.25 -14.64 4.15
N GLN A 145 -1.15 -15.48 5.20
CA GLN A 145 -1.47 -15.04 6.56
C GLN A 145 -0.43 -14.05 7.08
N LYS A 146 0.85 -14.27 6.76
CA LYS A 146 1.92 -13.33 7.08
C LYS A 146 1.71 -11.97 6.40
N VAL A 147 1.24 -11.94 5.15
CA VAL A 147 0.90 -10.66 4.48
C VAL A 147 -0.23 -9.94 5.21
N PHE A 148 -1.28 -10.64 5.63
CA PHE A 148 -2.34 -10.06 6.47
C PHE A 148 -1.79 -9.50 7.79
N ASN A 149 -0.91 -10.24 8.46
CA ASN A 149 -0.32 -9.81 9.73
C ASN A 149 0.58 -8.57 9.57
N ILE A 150 1.35 -8.50 8.50
CA ILE A 150 2.21 -7.35 8.18
C ILE A 150 1.37 -6.11 7.89
N LEU A 151 0.33 -6.23 7.05
CA LEU A 151 -0.53 -5.09 6.73
C LEU A 151 -1.29 -4.59 7.96
N ASN A 152 -1.78 -5.50 8.79
CA ASN A 152 -2.40 -5.14 10.06
C ASN A 152 -1.42 -4.39 10.98
N TRP A 153 -0.18 -4.87 11.09
CA TRP A 153 0.88 -4.18 11.84
C TRP A 153 1.19 -2.80 11.27
N LEU A 154 1.32 -2.68 9.95
CA LEU A 154 1.58 -1.40 9.27
C LEU A 154 0.50 -0.36 9.57
N VAL A 155 -0.77 -0.75 9.54
CA VAL A 155 -1.88 0.16 9.86
C VAL A 155 -1.84 0.58 11.33
N ILE A 156 -1.58 -0.35 12.24
CA ILE A 156 -1.42 -0.05 13.68
C ILE A 156 -0.28 0.95 13.88
N GLU A 157 0.86 0.72 13.24
CA GLU A 157 2.04 1.58 13.37
C GLU A 157 1.82 2.96 12.74
N ALA A 158 1.19 3.03 11.57
CA ALA A 158 0.81 4.29 10.94
C ALA A 158 -0.13 5.11 11.84
N LYS A 159 -1.11 4.47 12.48
CA LYS A 159 -2.08 5.13 13.39
C LYS A 159 -1.42 5.71 14.65
N LYS A 160 -0.35 5.11 15.17
CA LYS A 160 0.42 5.70 16.28
C LYS A 160 1.05 7.04 15.90
N ASN A 161 1.52 7.14 14.66
CA ASN A 161 2.15 8.34 14.13
C ASN A 161 1.15 9.43 13.71
N LEU A 162 -0.17 9.15 13.73
CA LEU A 162 -1.25 10.11 13.47
C LEU A 162 -1.71 10.89 14.70
N LEU A 163 -1.36 10.43 15.91
CA LEU A 163 -1.85 10.98 17.18
C LEU A 163 -0.83 11.91 17.87
N VAL A 164 0.16 12.38 17.12
CA VAL A 164 1.12 13.43 17.52
C VAL A 164 0.79 14.70 16.76
#